data_AF-A0A967WTT9-F1
#
_entry.id   AF-A0A967WTT9-F1
#
_cell.length_a   1.000
_cell.length_b   1.000
_cell.length_c   1.000
_cell.angle_alpha   90.00
_cell.angle_beta   90.00
_cell.angle_gamma   90.00
#
_symmetry.space_group_name_H-M   'P 1'
#
loop_
_entity.id
_entity.type
_entity.pdbx_description
1 polymer ?
#
loop_
_entity_poly.entity_id
_entity_poly.type
_entity_poly.pdbx_seq_one_letter_code
_entity_poly.pdbx_strand_id
1 'polypeptide(L)'
;PDDEPRGFTEAYFAHPLELRRWYEEAGAETISMAAQEGVAGGLRDGCRQLAENERAWQHFVQVVLATCEDPTILGGSEHTLYIGRKPEP
;
A
#
# COMPACT_ATOMS: atom_id res chain seq x y z
N PRO A 1 -25.65 15.29 19.84
CA PRO A 1 -25.23 16.08 18.66
C PRO A 1 -23.76 15.88 18.28
N ASP A 2 -22.90 15.37 19.17
CA ASP A 2 -21.47 15.18 18.91
C ASP A 2 -21.05 13.78 18.42
N ASP A 3 -21.99 12.86 18.19
CA ASP A 3 -21.72 11.49 17.71
C ASP A 3 -21.84 11.33 16.18
N GLU A 4 -21.98 12.42 15.41
CA GLU A 4 -21.84 12.31 13.95
C GLU A 4 -20.36 12.08 13.61
N PRO A 5 -20.01 11.06 12.80
CA PRO A 5 -18.64 10.87 12.36
C PRO A 5 -18.26 12.08 11.52
N ARG A 6 -17.58 13.04 12.15
CA ARG A 6 -16.90 14.13 11.46
C ARG A 6 -15.90 13.43 10.54
N GLY A 7 -16.15 13.49 9.23
CA GLY A 7 -15.28 12.85 8.25
C GLY A 7 -13.82 13.24 8.50
N PHE A 8 -12.89 12.38 8.10
CA PHE A 8 -11.46 12.72 8.09
C PHE A 8 -11.20 13.88 7.10
N THR A 9 -11.46 15.11 7.53
CA THR A 9 -11.32 16.30 6.67
C THR A 9 -9.88 16.82 6.64
N GLU A 10 -9.03 16.37 7.55
CA GLU A 10 -7.61 16.72 7.62
C GLU A 10 -6.74 15.50 7.25
N ALA A 11 -6.82 15.06 6.00
CA ALA A 11 -5.97 13.99 5.47
C ALA A 11 -4.96 14.54 4.46
N TYR A 12 -3.73 14.04 4.52
CA TYR A 12 -2.71 14.26 3.48
C TYR A 12 -2.45 12.94 2.76
N PHE A 13 -2.71 12.91 1.46
CA PHE A 13 -2.44 11.75 0.61
C PHE A 13 -1.08 11.95 -0.05
N ALA A 14 -0.07 11.26 0.48
CA ALA A 14 1.30 11.42 0.01
C ALA A 14 1.50 10.79 -1.36
N HIS A 15 2.19 11.52 -2.23
CA HIS A 15 2.75 10.91 -3.43
C HIS A 15 3.86 9.93 -3.00
N PRO A 16 3.99 8.72 -3.60
CA PRO A 16 4.99 7.74 -3.15
C PRO A 16 6.43 8.28 -3.13
N LEU A 17 6.77 9.14 -4.10
CA LEU A 17 8.09 9.78 -4.13
C LEU A 17 8.31 10.79 -2.97
N GLU A 18 7.24 11.41 -2.45
CA GLU A 18 7.35 12.25 -1.25
C GLU A 18 7.66 11.40 -0.03
N LEU A 19 6.95 10.26 0.12
CA LEU A 19 7.14 9.35 1.23
C LEU A 19 8.60 8.88 1.33
N ARG A 20 9.16 8.39 0.21
CA ARG A 20 10.58 7.99 0.14
C ARG A 20 11.50 9.14 0.54
N ARG A 21 11.34 10.29 -0.12
CA ARG A 21 12.20 11.45 0.08
C ARG A 21 12.22 11.87 1.56
N TRP A 22 11.06 11.98 2.21
CA TRP A 22 10.98 12.43 3.59
C TRP A 22 11.71 11.52 4.57
N TYR A 23 11.60 10.20 4.39
CA TYR A 23 12.31 9.25 5.26
C TYR A 23 13.82 9.27 5.00
N GLU A 24 14.24 9.38 3.73
CA GLU A 24 15.66 9.48 3.38
C GLU A 24 16.28 10.80 3.85
N GLU A 25 15.56 11.93 3.74
CA GLU A 25 15.96 13.23 4.30
C GLU A 25 16.06 13.20 5.84
N ALA A 26 15.25 12.37 6.49
CA ALA A 26 15.35 12.11 7.94
C ALA A 26 16.48 11.11 8.30
N GLY A 27 17.24 10.63 7.33
CA GLY A 27 18.40 9.75 7.52
C GLY A 27 18.10 8.26 7.49
N ALA A 28 16.87 7.83 7.16
CA ALA A 28 16.57 6.42 7.00
C ALA A 28 17.12 5.87 5.69
N GLU A 29 17.55 4.61 5.69
CA GLU A 29 17.84 3.86 4.48
C GLU A 29 16.56 3.15 4.02
N THR A 30 16.04 3.49 2.84
CA THR A 30 14.89 2.78 2.26
C THR A 30 15.27 1.34 1.91
N ILE A 31 14.60 0.36 2.53
CA ILE A 31 14.77 -1.07 2.21
C ILE A 31 13.78 -1.47 1.12
N SER A 32 12.50 -1.12 1.26
CA SER A 32 11.45 -1.46 0.30
C SER A 32 10.26 -0.51 0.43
N MET A 33 9.49 -0.40 -0.65
CA MET A 33 8.17 0.20 -0.67
C MET A 33 7.22 -0.74 -1.39
N ALA A 34 6.08 -1.04 -0.80
CA ALA A 34 5.08 -1.93 -1.37
C ALA A 34 3.70 -1.29 -1.38
N ALA A 35 2.97 -1.46 -2.49
CA ALA A 35 1.56 -1.14 -2.60
C ALA A 35 0.76 -2.11 -1.73
N GLN A 36 0.04 -1.57 -0.76
CA GLN A 36 -0.97 -2.34 -0.04
C GLN A 36 -2.16 -2.56 -0.98
N GLU A 37 -2.70 -3.78 -0.99
CA GLU A 37 -3.67 -4.30 -1.97
C GLU A 37 -3.15 -4.40 -3.43
N GLY A 38 -2.33 -3.44 -3.88
CA GLY A 38 -1.70 -3.42 -5.20
C GLY A 38 -2.73 -3.49 -6.32
N VAL A 39 -2.53 -4.42 -7.25
CA VAL A 39 -3.48 -4.68 -8.35
C VAL A 39 -4.88 -5.14 -7.89
N ALA A 40 -5.05 -5.47 -6.59
CA ALA A 40 -6.35 -5.79 -6.02
C ALA A 40 -7.14 -4.57 -5.53
N GLY A 41 -6.56 -3.36 -5.56
CA GLY A 41 -7.21 -2.12 -5.15
C GLY A 41 -8.53 -1.90 -5.88
N GLY A 42 -9.57 -1.49 -5.14
CA GLY A 42 -10.93 -1.34 -5.67
C GLY A 42 -11.67 -2.63 -6.11
N LEU A 43 -11.04 -3.81 -6.07
CA LEU A 43 -11.62 -5.06 -6.60
C LEU A 43 -12.27 -5.95 -5.53
N ARG A 44 -12.80 -5.37 -4.44
CA ARG A 44 -13.32 -6.11 -3.27
C ARG A 44 -14.25 -7.26 -3.63
N ASP A 45 -15.24 -7.03 -4.49
CA ASP A 45 -16.26 -8.03 -4.81
C ASP A 45 -15.67 -9.13 -5.72
N GLY A 46 -14.75 -8.77 -6.61
CA GLY A 46 -13.98 -9.74 -7.41
C GLY A 46 -13.07 -10.62 -6.56
N CYS A 47 -12.37 -10.03 -5.58
CA CYS A 47 -11.57 -10.79 -4.60
C CYS A 47 -12.43 -11.75 -3.79
N ARG A 48 -13.63 -11.34 -3.36
CA ARG A 48 -14.58 -12.20 -2.64
C ARG A 48 -14.99 -13.41 -3.48
N GLN A 49 -15.37 -13.20 -4.74
CA GLN A 49 -15.75 -14.29 -5.62
C GLN A 49 -14.57 -15.23 -5.90
N LEU A 50 -13.38 -14.67 -6.13
CA LEU A 50 -12.18 -15.46 -6.40
C LEU A 50 -11.78 -16.32 -5.20
N ALA A 51 -12.00 -15.81 -3.97
CA ALA A 51 -11.72 -16.51 -2.73
C ALA A 51 -12.56 -17.79 -2.52
N GLU A 52 -13.68 -17.97 -3.24
CA GLU A 52 -14.46 -19.21 -3.23
C GLU A 52 -13.69 -20.39 -3.85
N ASN A 53 -12.66 -20.11 -4.65
CA ASN A 53 -11.74 -21.10 -5.20
C ASN A 53 -10.35 -20.91 -4.60
N GLU A 54 -10.00 -21.77 -3.65
CA GLU A 54 -8.74 -21.70 -2.91
C GLU A 54 -7.50 -21.66 -3.83
N ARG A 55 -7.47 -22.50 -4.88
CA ARG A 55 -6.33 -22.53 -5.80
C ARG A 55 -6.21 -21.21 -6.58
N ALA A 56 -7.32 -20.68 -7.07
CA ALA A 56 -7.33 -19.42 -7.80
C ALA A 56 -6.94 -18.25 -6.88
N TRP A 57 -7.42 -18.25 -5.64
CA TRP A 57 -7.05 -17.28 -4.63
C TRP A 57 -5.54 -17.28 -4.34
N GLN A 58 -4.95 -18.47 -4.12
CA GLN A 58 -3.50 -18.57 -3.88
C GLN A 58 -2.69 -18.03 -5.06
N HIS A 59 -3.08 -18.34 -6.30
CA HIS A 59 -2.41 -17.77 -7.48
C HIS A 59 -2.54 -16.25 -7.54
N PHE A 60 -3.70 -15.70 -7.21
CA PHE A 60 -3.90 -14.25 -7.19
C PHE A 60 -3.07 -13.56 -6.10
N VAL A 61 -3.00 -14.13 -4.90
CA VAL A 61 -2.12 -13.63 -3.83
C VAL A 61 -0.67 -13.59 -4.30
N GLN A 62 -0.19 -14.62 -5.02
CA GLN A 62 1.16 -14.60 -5.59
C GLN A 62 1.35 -13.48 -6.61
N VAL A 63 0.35 -13.17 -7.44
CA VAL A 63 0.41 -12.03 -8.37
C VAL A 63 0.51 -10.71 -7.61
N VAL A 64 -0.31 -10.51 -6.57
CA VAL A 64 -0.26 -9.30 -5.74
C VAL A 64 1.11 -9.15 -5.10
N LEU A 65 1.65 -10.22 -4.49
CA LEU A 65 2.99 -10.19 -3.87
C LEU A 65 4.11 -9.97 -4.90
N ALA A 66 4.01 -10.55 -6.09
CA ALA A 66 5.02 -10.39 -7.14
C ALA A 66 5.04 -8.98 -7.75
N THR A 67 3.97 -8.20 -7.58
CA THR A 67 3.80 -6.88 -8.20
C THR A 67 3.74 -5.74 -7.20
N CYS A 68 3.73 -6.01 -5.89
CA CYS A 68 3.50 -4.98 -4.88
C CYS A 68 4.62 -3.93 -4.83
N GLU A 69 5.86 -4.26 -5.22
CA GLU A 69 6.97 -3.30 -5.25
C GLU A 69 7.14 -2.60 -6.61
N ASP A 70 6.30 -2.90 -7.61
CA ASP A 70 6.40 -2.28 -8.94
C ASP A 70 6.07 -0.77 -8.85
N PRO A 71 6.96 0.12 -9.33
CA PRO A 71 6.73 1.57 -9.28
C PRO A 71 5.44 2.04 -9.95
N THR A 72 4.97 1.34 -10.98
CA THR A 72 3.72 1.66 -11.70
C THR A 72 2.48 1.31 -10.87
N ILE A 73 2.60 0.33 -9.96
CA ILE A 73 1.53 -0.07 -9.03
C ILE A 73 1.54 0.80 -7.77
N LEU A 74 2.73 1.15 -7.25
CA LEU A 74 2.89 2.05 -6.10
C LEU A 74 2.19 3.39 -6.27
N GLY A 75 2.23 3.98 -7.47
CA GLY A 75 1.56 5.25 -7.77
C GLY A 75 0.02 5.17 -7.77
N GLY A 76 -0.54 3.99 -7.99
CA GLY A 76 -1.97 3.75 -8.10
C GLY A 76 -2.62 3.10 -6.87
N SER A 77 -1.84 2.79 -5.84
CA SER A 77 -2.36 2.11 -4.66
C SER A 77 -3.08 3.08 -3.71
N GLU A 78 -4.10 2.57 -3.02
CA GLU A 78 -4.82 3.33 -2.00
C GLU A 78 -3.94 3.55 -0.75
N HIS A 79 -3.05 2.59 -0.46
CA HIS A 79 -2.13 2.63 0.67
C HIS A 79 -0.72 2.20 0.23
N THR A 80 0.30 2.75 0.89
CA THR A 80 1.72 2.40 0.67
C THR A 80 2.36 1.96 1.97
N LEU A 81 3.01 0.79 1.96
CA LEU A 81 3.89 0.32 3.02
C LEU A 81 5.32 0.77 2.71
N TYR A 82 5.91 1.57 3.61
CA TYR A 82 7.33 1.92 3.58
C TYR A 82 8.10 1.09 4.60
N ILE A 83 9.23 0.50 4.19
CA ILE A 83 10.15 -0.24 5.05
C ILE A 83 11.51 0.45 4.97
N GLY A 84 11.95 1.03 6.10
CA GLY A 84 13.25 1.69 6.19
C GLY A 84 14.06 1.19 7.38
N ARG A 85 15.38 1.21 7.23
CA ARG A 85 16.34 1.03 8.33
C ARG A 85 16.61 2.36 9.00
N LYS A 86 16.51 2.40 10.33
CA LYS A 86 16.94 3.55 11.12
C LYS A 86 18.46 3.74 10.96
N PRO A 87 18.98 4.97 10.85
CA PRO A 87 20.42 5.21 10.84
C PRO A 87 21.07 4.67 12.12
N GLU A 88 22.27 4.09 11.99
CA GLU A 88 23.08 3.75 13.16
C GLU A 88 23.49 5.04 13.90
N PRO A 89 23.45 5.05 15.24
CA PRO A 89 23.81 6.21 16.05
C PRO A 89 25.30 6.58 16.00
#